data_AF-A0A1V2IID0-F1
#
_entry.id   AF-A0A1V2IID0-F1
#
_cell.length_a   1.000
_cell.length_b   1.000
_cell.length_c   1.000
_cell.angle_alpha   90.00
_cell.angle_beta   90.00
_cell.angle_gamma   90.00
#
_symmetry.space_group_name_H-M   'P 1'
#
loop_
_entity.id
_entity.type
_entity.pdbx_description
1 polymer ?
#
loop_
_entity_poly.entity_id
_entity_poly.type
_entity_poly.pdbx_seq_one_letter_code
_entity_poly.pdbx_strand_id
1 'polypeptide(L)' 'MGAIGEDRDASAADVATAWAITKGTTPIIGVTKAGYIHGLARARGIELADEEIAELEALADAADVDTRGWWEHEM' A
#
# COMPACT_ATOMS: atom_id res chain seq x y z
N MET A 1 0.35 1.79 -9.55
CA MET A 1 -0.09 0.61 -8.74
C MET A 1 -0.45 -0.61 -9.56
N GLY A 2 -1.43 -0.56 -10.49
CA GLY A 2 -1.84 -1.76 -11.25
C GLY A 2 -0.69 -2.44 -12.00
N ALA A 3 0.11 -1.67 -12.74
CA ALA A 3 1.29 -2.17 -13.43
C ALA A 3 2.33 -2.83 -12.50
N ILE A 4 2.62 -2.21 -11.34
CA ILE A 4 3.53 -2.76 -10.31
C ILE A 4 3.04 -4.12 -9.79
N GLY A 5 1.72 -4.31 -9.68
CA GLY A 5 1.12 -5.54 -9.18
C GLY A 5 0.99 -6.66 -10.20
N GLU A 6 0.82 -6.33 -11.49
CA GLU A 6 0.50 -7.28 -12.56
C GLU A 6 1.55 -8.39 -12.71
N ASP A 7 2.83 -8.02 -12.71
CA ASP A 7 3.96 -8.96 -12.81
C ASP A 7 4.08 -9.90 -11.59
N ARG A 8 3.36 -9.59 -10.51
CA ARG A 8 3.44 -10.27 -9.21
C ARG A 8 2.14 -10.98 -8.82
N ASP A 9 1.15 -11.04 -9.72
CA ASP A 9 -0.21 -11.52 -9.44
C ASP A 9 -0.80 -10.83 -8.18
N ALA A 10 -0.48 -9.54 -8.02
CA ALA A 10 -0.77 -8.75 -6.83
C ALA A 10 -1.82 -7.68 -7.14
N SER A 11 -2.79 -7.54 -6.25
CA SER A 11 -3.76 -6.45 -6.33
C SER A 11 -3.14 -5.12 -5.91
N ALA A 12 -3.80 -4.00 -6.25
CA ALA A 12 -3.36 -2.68 -5.76
C ALA A 12 -3.30 -2.61 -4.22
N ALA A 13 -4.19 -3.33 -3.52
CA ALA A 13 -4.15 -3.42 -2.06
C ALA A 13 -2.92 -4.18 -1.54
N ASP A 14 -2.49 -5.22 -2.25
CA ASP A 14 -1.28 -5.97 -1.92
C ASP A 14 -0.03 -5.09 -2.12
N VAL A 15 0.02 -4.32 -3.22
CA VAL A 15 1.09 -3.37 -3.50
C VAL A 15 1.16 -2.27 -2.43
N ALA A 16 0.02 -1.69 -2.05
CA ALA A 16 -0.03 -0.68 -0.98
C ALA A 16 0.41 -1.25 0.38
N THR A 17 0.03 -2.49 0.68
CA THR A 17 0.45 -3.19 1.90
C THR A 17 1.95 -3.46 1.89
N ALA A 18 2.50 -3.91 0.76
CA ALA A 18 3.94 -4.12 0.57
C ALA A 18 4.72 -2.82 0.78
N TRP A 19 4.27 -1.71 0.19
CA TRP A 19 4.87 -0.39 0.40
C TRP A 19 4.96 -0.02 1.88
N ALA A 20 3.87 -0.15 2.64
CA ALA A 20 3.88 0.15 4.07
C ALA A 20 4.91 -0.71 4.84
N ILE A 21 4.98 -2.01 4.52
CA ILE A 21 5.95 -2.93 5.12
C ILE A 21 7.39 -2.52 4.77
N THR A 22 7.66 -2.21 3.50
CA THR A 22 8.98 -1.78 3.01
C THR A 22 9.45 -0.49 3.69
N LYS A 23 8.53 0.44 4.01
CA LYS A 23 8.85 1.66 4.78
C LYS A 23 9.11 1.39 6.28
N GLY A 24 9.14 0.13 6.71
CA GLY A 24 9.40 -0.27 8.10
C GLY A 24 8.17 -0.24 9.00
N THR A 25 6.97 -0.10 8.44
CA THR A 25 5.73 -0.09 9.22
C THR A 25 5.23 -1.51 9.45
N THR A 26 4.61 -1.77 10.60
CA THR A 26 3.83 -2.99 10.84
C THR A 26 2.33 -2.63 10.75
N PRO A 27 1.68 -2.78 9.59
CA PRO A 27 0.31 -2.34 9.41
C PRO A 27 -0.68 -3.25 10.14
N ILE A 28 -1.75 -2.66 10.70
CA ILE A 28 -2.89 -3.39 11.27
C ILE A 28 -3.96 -3.49 10.18
N ILE A 29 -3.94 -4.57 9.40
CA ILE A 29 -4.83 -4.72 8.26
C ILE A 29 -6.18 -5.31 8.69
N GLY A 30 -7.25 -4.54 8.53
CA GLY A 30 -8.62 -5.02 8.69
C GLY A 30 -9.05 -5.87 7.51
N VAL A 31 -9.54 -7.09 7.76
CA VAL A 31 -10.10 -7.97 6.73
C VAL A 31 -11.54 -8.36 7.06
N THR A 32 -12.41 -8.35 6.05
CA THR A 32 -13.82 -8.78 6.19
C THR A 32 -14.11 -10.15 5.59
N LYS A 33 -13.15 -10.72 4.84
CA LYS A 33 -13.26 -12.01 4.17
C LYS A 33 -11.97 -12.79 4.30
N ALA A 34 -12.07 -14.11 4.48
CA ALA A 34 -10.90 -15.00 4.57
C ALA A 34 -10.01 -14.93 3.33
N GLY A 35 -10.60 -14.73 2.14
CA GLY A 35 -9.85 -14.63 0.88
C GLY A 35 -8.80 -13.51 0.85
N TYR A 36 -8.99 -12.44 1.63
CA TYR A 36 -8.01 -11.34 1.70
C TYR A 36 -6.69 -11.76 2.35
N ILE A 37 -6.70 -12.79 3.20
CA ILE A 37 -5.49 -13.28 3.87
C ILE A 37 -4.44 -13.75 2.84
N HIS A 38 -4.86 -14.32 1.71
CA HIS A 38 -3.95 -14.72 0.63
C HIS A 38 -3.22 -13.53 0.01
N GLY A 39 -3.92 -12.40 -0.17
CA GLY A 39 -3.32 -11.14 -0.62
C GLY A 39 -2.27 -10.63 0.37
N LEU A 40 -2.59 -10.64 1.67
CA LEU A 40 -1.64 -10.20 2.71
C LEU A 40 -0.38 -11.08 2.79
N ALA A 41 -0.55 -12.39 2.62
CA ALA A 41 0.57 -13.32 2.55
C ALA A 41 1.48 -13.01 1.34
N ARG A 42 0.87 -12.67 0.20
CA ARG A 42 1.60 -12.27 -1.01
C ARG A 42 2.31 -10.93 -0.82
N ALA A 43 1.62 -9.92 -0.30
CA ALA A 43 2.16 -8.59 -0.05
C ALA A 43 3.42 -8.61 0.82
N ARG A 44 3.46 -9.49 1.83
CA ARG A 44 4.65 -9.69 2.69
C ARG A 44 5.89 -10.16 1.92
N GLY A 45 5.72 -10.83 0.79
CA GLY A 45 6.80 -11.33 -0.05
C GLY A 45 7.16 -10.41 -1.22
N ILE A 46 6.51 -9.26 -1.36
CA ILE A 46 6.82 -8.29 -2.41
C ILE A 46 7.96 -7.40 -1.93
N GLU A 47 9.07 -7.42 -2.66
CA GLU A 47 10.15 -6.44 -2.53
C GLU A 47 9.97 -5.38 -3.62
N LEU A 48 9.74 -4.14 -3.18
CA LEU A 48 9.63 -2.98 -4.08
C LEU A 48 11.01 -2.37 -4.28
N ALA A 49 11.34 -2.07 -5.53
CA ALA A 49 12.51 -1.27 -5.87
C ALA A 49 12.32 0.19 -5.44
N ASP A 50 13.43 0.92 -5.28
CA ASP A 50 13.39 2.34 -4.90
C ASP A 50 12.61 3.18 -5.91
N GLU A 51 12.69 2.84 -7.20
CA GLU A 51 11.92 3.49 -8.26
C GLU A 51 10.41 3.24 -8.13
N GLU A 52 10.00 2.02 -7.76
CA GLU A 52 8.59 1.68 -7.54
C GLU A 52 8.03 2.41 -6.31
N ILE A 53 8.83 2.55 -5.25
CA ILE A 53 8.47 3.33 -4.05
C ILE A 53 8.29 4.80 -4.43
N ALA A 54 9.23 5.38 -5.19
CA ALA A 54 9.15 6.77 -5.62
C ALA A 54 7.93 7.02 -6.53
N GLU A 55 7.59 6.09 -7.43
CA GLU A 55 6.37 6.17 -8.24
C GLU A 55 5.11 6.19 -7.37
N LEU A 56 5.04 5.30 -6.37
CA LEU A 56 3.89 5.21 -5.46
C LEU A 56 3.70 6.49 -4.63
N GLU A 57 4.78 7.08 -4.14
CA GLU A 57 4.75 8.31 -3.35
C GLU A 57 4.37 9.52 -4.21
N ALA A 58 4.92 9.63 -5.42
CA ALA A 58 4.52 10.68 -6.37
C ALA A 58 3.03 10.58 -6.75
N LEU A 59 2.51 9.36 -6.91
CA LEU A 59 1.08 9.13 -7.13
C LEU A 59 0.23 9.55 -5.92
N ALA A 60 0.70 9.32 -4.69
CA ALA A 60 0.01 9.73 -3.47
C ALA A 60 -0.05 11.26 -3.34
N ASP A 61 1.05 11.95 -3.60
CA ASP A 61 1.10 13.42 -3.60
C ASP A 61 0.18 14.00 -4.67
N ALA A 62 0.20 13.44 -5.89
CA ALA A 62 -0.65 13.89 -6.99
C ALA A 62 -2.15 13.63 -6.76
N ALA A 63 -2.50 12.67 -5.90
CA ALA A 63 -3.89 12.39 -5.57
C ALA A 63 -4.53 13.44 -4.67
N ASP A 64 -3.71 14.24 -3.96
CA ASP A 64 -4.14 15.37 -3.11
C ASP A 64 -5.28 14.99 -2.14
N VAL A 65 -5.19 13.78 -1.56
CA VAL A 65 -6.21 13.26 -0.64
C VAL A 65 -5.92 13.73 0.77
N ASP A 66 -6.78 14.60 1.29
CA ASP A 66 -6.78 14.93 2.72
C ASP A 66 -7.43 13.79 3.50
N THR A 67 -6.62 13.05 4.25
CA THR A 67 -7.09 11.94 5.10
C THR A 67 -7.41 12.39 6.53
N ARG A 68 -7.24 13.68 6.84
CA ARG A 68 -7.45 14.20 8.18
C ARG A 68 -8.92 14.19 8.57
N GLY A 69 -9.18 13.84 9.82
CA GLY A 69 -10.50 14.01 10.40
C GLY A 69 -10.84 15.48 10.56
N TRP A 70 -12.12 15.85 10.48
CA TRP A 70 -12.58 17.24 10.72
C TRP A 70 -12.21 17.77 12.12
N TRP A 71 -11.88 16.86 13.06
CA TRP A 71 -11.46 17.15 14.43
C TRP A 71 -9.94 17.30 14.59
N GLU A 72 -9.15 16.97 13.57
CA GLU A 72 -7.69 17.02 13.63
C GLU A 72 -7.21 18.44 13.38
N HIS A 73 -6.26 18.91 14.21
CA HIS A 73 -5.68 20.23 14.05
C HIS A 73 -4.60 20.19 12.96
N GLU A 74 -4.42 21.30 12.24
CA GLU A 74 -3.25 21.44 11.37
C GLU A 74 -1.98 21.33 12.20
N MET A 75 -1.04 20.49 11.74
CA MET A 75 0.29 20.35 12.32
C MET A 75 1.28 21.32 11.69
#